data_AF-A0A953CAD9-F1
#
_entry.id   AF-A0A953CAD9-F1
#
_cell.length_a   1.000
_cell.length_b   1.000
_cell.length_c   1.000
_cell.angle_alpha   90.00
_cell.angle_beta   90.00
_cell.angle_gamma   90.00
#
_symmetry.space_group_name_H-M   'P 1'
#
loop_
_entity.id
_entity.type
_entity.pdbx_description
1 polymer ?
#
loop_
_entity_poly.entity_id
_entity_poly.type
_entity_poly.pdbx_seq_one_letter_code
_entity_poly.pdbx_strand_id
1 'polypeptide(L)'
;MIARIVAAFGMLALFAGGAAAQNPSEDDRRELMALYFASIAADRCDFHLDEAEADKLIQAATALQKKLGLKDDAADVLYEQVETNFEKTLPDACKKDGEAFKAYQQVMERIRKN
;
A
#
# COMPACT_ATOMS: atom_id res chain seq x y z
N MET A 1 -30.78 -36.80 46.50
CA MET A 1 -31.47 -35.57 46.05
C MET A 1 -30.46 -34.68 45.34
N ILE A 2 -30.71 -34.34 44.06
CA ILE A 2 -30.49 -33.04 43.40
C ILE A 2 -29.07 -32.43 43.57
N ALA A 3 -28.11 -32.64 42.65
CA ALA A 3 -27.90 -31.89 41.39
C ALA A 3 -27.89 -30.35 41.53
N ARG A 4 -26.74 -29.70 41.26
CA ARG A 4 -26.54 -28.60 40.26
C ARG A 4 -25.45 -27.57 40.62
N ILE A 5 -24.50 -27.41 39.67
CA ILE A 5 -23.98 -26.15 39.05
C ILE A 5 -23.21 -25.21 40.01
N VAL A 6 -22.00 -24.68 39.74
CA VAL A 6 -21.57 -23.82 38.63
C VAL A 6 -20.05 -23.92 38.45
N ALA A 7 -19.63 -24.14 37.20
CA ALA A 7 -18.29 -23.86 36.71
C ALA A 7 -18.03 -22.35 36.74
N ALA A 8 -17.16 -21.88 37.64
CA ALA A 8 -16.64 -20.52 37.60
C ALA A 8 -15.30 -20.54 36.87
N PHE A 9 -15.40 -20.33 35.56
CA PHE A 9 -14.45 -19.64 34.68
C PHE A 9 -13.15 -19.22 35.37
N GLY A 10 -12.19 -20.14 35.37
CA GLY A 10 -10.79 -19.84 35.63
C GLY A 10 -10.25 -18.99 34.50
N MET A 11 -10.09 -17.70 34.80
CA MET A 11 -9.05 -16.80 34.31
C MET A 11 -8.67 -16.90 32.83
N LEU A 12 -9.20 -15.93 32.08
CA LEU A 12 -8.53 -15.20 31.00
C LEU A 12 -7.05 -15.56 30.82
N ALA A 13 -6.79 -16.58 30.02
CA ALA A 13 -5.50 -16.81 29.42
C ALA A 13 -5.61 -16.39 27.95
N LEU A 14 -4.73 -15.44 27.57
CA LEU A 14 -4.25 -15.23 26.20
C LEU A 14 -5.22 -14.58 25.21
N PHE A 15 -5.59 -13.32 25.47
CA PHE A 15 -5.71 -12.34 24.38
C PHE A 15 -4.53 -11.36 24.45
N ALA A 16 -3.32 -11.92 24.36
CA ALA A 16 -2.14 -11.15 24.01
C ALA A 16 -1.99 -11.21 22.48
N GLY A 17 -2.01 -10.05 21.84
CA GLY A 17 -1.45 -9.88 20.50
C GLY A 17 -2.21 -10.58 19.38
N GLY A 18 -3.39 -10.08 19.04
CA GLY A 18 -3.89 -10.16 17.67
C GLY A 18 -3.04 -9.27 16.77
N ALA A 19 -1.76 -9.57 16.59
CA ALA A 19 -1.09 -9.22 15.36
C ALA A 19 -1.85 -10.02 14.29
N ALA A 20 -2.75 -9.35 13.57
CA ALA A 20 -3.23 -9.86 12.29
C ALA A 20 -1.98 -10.36 11.58
N ALA A 21 -1.94 -11.64 11.24
CA ALA A 21 -0.81 -12.22 10.56
C ALA A 21 -0.56 -11.37 9.31
N GLN A 22 0.42 -10.46 9.41
CA GLN A 22 0.81 -9.57 8.34
C GLN A 22 1.33 -10.50 7.26
N ASN A 23 0.52 -10.71 6.24
CA ASN A 23 0.88 -11.58 5.14
C ASN A 23 1.91 -10.78 4.34
N PRO A 24 3.22 -11.08 4.42
CA PRO A 24 4.24 -10.15 3.94
C PRO A 24 4.06 -9.84 2.44
N SER A 25 3.51 -10.80 1.69
CA SER A 25 3.15 -10.65 0.29
C SER A 25 2.03 -9.62 0.03
N GLU A 26 1.06 -9.46 0.93
CA GLU A 26 -0.02 -8.48 0.77
C GLU A 26 0.46 -7.06 1.09
N ASP A 27 1.32 -6.93 2.09
CA ASP A 27 1.95 -5.65 2.43
C ASP A 27 2.90 -5.18 1.32
N ASP A 28 3.73 -6.09 0.79
CA ASP A 28 4.60 -5.81 -0.36
C ASP A 28 3.80 -5.44 -1.62
N ARG A 29 2.69 -6.12 -1.88
CA ARG A 29 1.80 -5.79 -3.02
C ARG A 29 1.18 -4.40 -2.85
N ARG A 30 0.75 -4.06 -1.63
CA ARG A 30 0.19 -2.73 -1.33
C ARG A 30 1.22 -1.62 -1.50
N GLU A 31 2.46 -1.85 -1.07
CA GLU A 31 3.54 -0.90 -1.27
C GLU A 31 3.85 -0.72 -2.76
N LEU A 32 3.86 -1.80 -3.55
CA LEU A 32 4.04 -1.71 -5.00
C LEU A 32 2.93 -0.86 -5.65
N MET A 33 1.68 -1.07 -5.26
CA MET A 33 0.55 -0.25 -5.75
C MET A 33 0.69 1.22 -5.34
N ALA A 34 1.24 1.52 -4.16
CA ALA A 34 1.49 2.89 -3.72
C ALA A 34 2.58 3.59 -4.56
N LEU A 35 3.62 2.86 -4.98
CA LEU A 35 4.65 3.37 -5.90
C LEU A 35 4.07 3.66 -7.28
N TYR A 36 3.27 2.75 -7.83
CA TYR A 36 2.57 2.99 -9.10
C TYR A 36 1.61 4.17 -9.01
N PHE A 37 0.88 4.28 -7.90
CA PHE A 37 0.02 5.44 -7.67
C PHE A 37 0.83 6.74 -7.72
N ALA A 38 2.02 6.77 -7.10
CA ALA A 38 2.84 7.97 -7.08
C ALA A 38 3.36 8.33 -8.48
N SER A 39 3.78 7.36 -9.30
CA SER A 39 4.17 7.63 -10.70
C SER A 39 3.00 8.14 -11.54
N ILE A 40 1.82 7.54 -11.40
CA ILE A 40 0.60 7.96 -12.11
C ILE A 40 0.18 9.36 -11.67
N ALA A 41 0.19 9.65 -10.37
CA ALA A 41 -0.18 10.96 -9.85
C ALA A 41 0.79 12.06 -10.30
N ALA A 42 2.10 11.76 -10.36
CA ALA A 42 3.11 12.68 -10.90
C ALA A 42 2.81 13.03 -12.36
N ASP A 43 2.60 12.02 -13.22
CA ASP A 43 2.32 12.20 -14.65
C ASP A 43 0.98 12.90 -14.90
N ARG A 44 -0.10 12.39 -14.31
CA ARG A 44 -1.47 12.87 -14.59
C ARG A 44 -1.79 14.23 -13.98
N CYS A 45 -1.16 14.58 -12.87
CA CYS A 45 -1.45 15.82 -12.14
C CYS A 45 -0.30 16.84 -12.13
N ASP A 46 0.79 16.58 -12.87
CA ASP A 46 1.99 17.42 -12.89
C ASP A 46 2.53 17.69 -11.47
N PHE A 47 2.48 16.67 -10.61
CA PHE A 47 3.09 16.76 -9.29
C PHE A 47 4.61 16.64 -9.43
N HIS A 48 5.34 17.50 -8.73
CA HIS A 48 6.80 17.56 -8.84
C HIS A 48 7.45 16.24 -8.47
N LEU A 49 8.18 15.67 -9.43
CA LEU A 49 9.00 14.47 -9.33
C LEU A 49 10.30 14.77 -10.10
N ASP A 50 11.43 14.90 -9.40
CA ASP A 50 12.71 15.10 -10.08
C ASP A 50 13.30 13.78 -10.62
N GLU A 51 14.33 13.88 -11.45
CA GLU A 51 14.95 12.71 -12.09
C GLU A 51 15.52 11.70 -11.08
N ALA A 52 16.16 12.19 -10.01
CA ALA A 52 16.73 11.32 -8.98
C ALA A 52 15.65 10.61 -8.17
N GLU A 53 14.53 11.29 -7.90
CA GLU A 53 13.36 10.72 -7.25
C GLU A 53 12.66 9.69 -8.14
N ALA A 54 12.52 9.98 -9.44
CA ALA A 54 11.96 9.06 -10.42
C ALA A 54 12.77 7.76 -10.50
N ASP A 55 14.11 7.86 -10.57
CA ASP A 55 15.00 6.71 -10.57
C ASP A 55 14.85 5.84 -9.32
N LYS A 56 14.78 6.48 -8.14
CA LYS A 56 14.57 5.75 -6.88
C LYS A 56 13.20 5.06 -6.82
N LEU A 57 12.15 5.72 -7.33
CA LEU A 57 10.81 5.16 -7.41
C LEU A 57 10.78 3.91 -8.32
N ILE A 58 11.42 3.99 -9.49
CA ILE A 58 11.55 2.87 -10.43
C ILE A 58 12.33 1.71 -9.79
N GLN A 59 13.45 2.00 -9.12
CA GLN A 59 14.25 0.99 -8.42
C GLN A 59 13.46 0.30 -7.31
N ALA A 60 12.72 1.06 -6.51
CA ALA A 60 11.88 0.53 -5.44
C ALA A 60 10.75 -0.36 -5.99
N ALA A 61 10.07 0.07 -7.06
CA ALA A 61 9.01 -0.71 -7.68
C ALA A 61 9.56 -2.01 -8.28
N THR A 62 10.68 -1.94 -8.99
CA THR A 62 11.36 -3.11 -9.56
C THR A 62 11.80 -4.10 -8.49
N ALA A 63 12.31 -3.60 -7.35
CA ALA A 63 12.71 -4.46 -6.23
C ALA A 63 11.51 -5.21 -5.63
N LEU A 64 10.36 -4.53 -5.49
CA LEU A 64 9.13 -5.15 -4.99
C LEU A 64 8.53 -6.14 -5.99
N GLN A 65 8.49 -5.82 -7.28
CA GLN A 65 8.07 -6.77 -8.33
C GLN A 65 8.90 -8.06 -8.27
N LYS A 66 10.23 -7.94 -8.17
CA LYS A 66 11.15 -9.08 -8.02
C LYS A 66 10.89 -9.87 -6.74
N LYS A 67 10.69 -9.18 -5.61
CA LYS A 67 10.41 -9.79 -4.31
C LYS A 67 9.10 -10.61 -4.33
N LEU A 68 8.08 -10.09 -5.02
CA LEU A 68 6.78 -10.74 -5.19
C LEU A 68 6.80 -11.84 -6.27
N GLY A 69 7.89 -11.99 -7.03
CA GLY A 69 7.96 -12.92 -8.15
C GLY A 69 6.99 -12.57 -9.28
N LEU A 70 6.64 -11.29 -9.43
CA LEU A 70 5.77 -10.83 -10.51
C LEU A 70 6.52 -10.89 -11.84
N LYS A 71 5.86 -11.45 -12.84
CA LYS A 71 6.26 -11.31 -14.24
C LYS A 71 5.73 -9.98 -14.78
N ASP A 72 6.33 -9.52 -15.87
CA ASP A 72 5.99 -8.24 -16.52
C ASP A 72 4.47 -8.12 -16.76
N ASP A 73 3.83 -9.10 -17.40
CA ASP A 73 2.37 -9.11 -17.62
C ASP A 73 1.54 -8.92 -16.33
N ALA A 74 1.99 -9.50 -15.21
CA ALA A 74 1.28 -9.39 -13.94
C ALA A 74 1.54 -8.04 -13.25
N ALA A 75 2.73 -7.48 -13.45
CA ALA A 75 3.07 -6.14 -13.00
C ALA A 75 2.28 -5.08 -13.77
N ASP A 76 2.10 -5.26 -15.08
CA ASP A 76 1.31 -4.40 -15.96
C ASP A 76 -0.17 -4.41 -15.57
N VAL A 77 -0.76 -5.59 -15.36
CA VAL A 77 -2.17 -5.69 -14.88
C VAL A 77 -2.36 -4.97 -13.55
N LEU A 78 -1.39 -5.05 -12.63
CA LEU A 78 -1.46 -4.35 -11.36
C LEU A 78 -1.33 -2.83 -11.55
N TYR A 79 -0.46 -2.39 -12.46
CA TYR A 79 -0.32 -0.99 -12.83
C TYR A 79 -1.61 -0.43 -13.44
N GLU A 80 -2.18 -1.10 -14.45
CA GLU A 80 -3.45 -0.72 -15.09
C GLU A 80 -4.60 -0.67 -14.09
N GLN A 81 -4.62 -1.57 -13.10
CA GLN A 81 -5.61 -1.53 -12.02
C GLN A 81 -5.49 -0.25 -11.19
N VAL A 82 -4.27 0.16 -10.85
CA VAL A 82 -4.02 1.41 -10.10
C VAL A 82 -4.40 2.62 -10.95
N GLU A 83 -4.02 2.63 -12.23
CA GLU A 83 -4.36 3.71 -13.17
C GLU A 83 -5.87 3.86 -13.35
N THR A 84 -6.59 2.76 -13.64
CA THR A 84 -8.04 2.76 -13.78
C THR A 84 -8.74 3.26 -12.52
N ASN A 85 -8.21 2.95 -11.33
CA ASN A 85 -8.78 3.44 -10.08
C ASN A 85 -8.46 4.92 -9.84
N PHE A 86 -7.28 5.38 -10.24
CA PHE A 86 -6.91 6.78 -10.21
C PHE A 86 -7.81 7.62 -11.13
N GLU A 87 -8.05 7.17 -12.36
CA GLU A 87 -8.89 7.88 -13.33
C GLU A 87 -10.31 8.14 -12.82
N LYS A 88 -10.88 7.21 -12.04
CA LYS A 88 -12.20 7.38 -11.41
C LYS A 88 -12.26 8.51 -10.38
N THR A 89 -11.10 8.95 -9.88
CA THR A 89 -10.99 10.02 -8.89
C THR A 89 -10.70 11.39 -9.53
N LEU A 90 -10.54 11.45 -10.85
CA LEU A 90 -10.32 12.71 -11.55
C LEU A 90 -11.62 13.54 -11.67
N PRO A 91 -11.54 14.88 -11.63
CA PRO A 91 -10.32 15.69 -11.49
C PRO A 91 -9.85 15.89 -10.04
N ASP A 92 -10.62 15.42 -9.06
CA ASP A 92 -10.38 15.69 -7.64
C ASP A 92 -9.02 15.16 -7.14
N ALA A 93 -8.49 14.10 -7.74
CA ALA A 93 -7.17 13.55 -7.45
C ALA A 93 -6.03 14.58 -7.61
N CYS A 94 -6.19 15.56 -8.50
CA CYS A 94 -5.15 16.56 -8.78
C CYS A 94 -5.20 17.79 -7.88
N LYS A 95 -6.12 17.83 -6.90
CA LYS A 95 -6.16 18.91 -5.91
C LYS A 95 -4.94 18.84 -4.99
N LYS A 96 -4.20 19.95 -4.88
CA LYS A 96 -2.97 20.07 -4.05
C LYS A 96 -3.22 19.92 -2.54
N ASP A 97 -4.45 20.03 -2.08
CA ASP A 97 -4.87 19.80 -0.69
C ASP A 97 -5.68 18.49 -0.52
N GLY A 98 -5.89 17.75 -1.61
CA GLY A 98 -6.63 16.51 -1.68
C GLY A 98 -5.89 15.31 -1.07
N GLU A 99 -6.64 14.23 -0.84
CA GLU A 99 -6.10 13.00 -0.25
C GLU A 99 -5.05 12.34 -1.15
N ALA A 100 -5.26 12.39 -2.47
CA ALA A 100 -4.32 11.86 -3.45
C ALA A 100 -2.96 12.58 -3.41
N PHE A 101 -2.94 13.91 -3.31
CA PHE A 101 -1.68 14.66 -3.16
C PHE A 101 -0.98 14.34 -1.83
N LYS A 102 -1.73 14.16 -0.74
CA LYS A 102 -1.15 13.75 0.55
C LYS A 102 -0.55 12.35 0.47
N ALA A 103 -1.24 11.41 -0.15
CA ALA A 103 -0.73 10.06 -0.38
C ALA A 103 0.53 10.07 -1.25
N TYR A 104 0.55 10.88 -2.32
CA TYR A 104 1.73 11.10 -3.15
C TYR A 104 2.92 11.61 -2.31
N GLN A 105 2.72 12.67 -1.53
CA GLN A 105 3.78 13.22 -0.67
C GLN A 105 4.31 12.20 0.35
N GLN A 106 3.44 11.38 0.93
CA GLN A 106 3.86 10.32 1.85
C GLN A 106 4.72 9.26 1.18
N VAL A 107 4.43 8.87 -0.07
CA VAL A 107 5.27 7.95 -0.84
C VAL A 107 6.61 8.61 -1.15
N MET A 108 6.60 9.84 -1.66
CA MET A 108 7.82 10.56 -2.03
C MET A 108 8.73 10.84 -0.84
N GLU A 109 8.18 11.12 0.35
CA GLU A 109 8.97 11.27 1.57
C GLU A 109 9.74 9.98 1.92
N ARG A 110 9.12 8.80 1.74
CA ARG A 110 9.80 7.51 1.94
C ARG A 110 10.89 7.30 0.89
N ILE A 111 10.60 7.59 -0.38
CA ILE A 111 11.57 7.49 -1.48
C ILE A 111 12.80 8.38 -1.25
N ARG A 112 12.61 9.60 -0.74
CA ARG A 112 13.71 10.53 -0.44
C ARG A 112 14.62 10.05 0.70
N LYS A 113 14.05 9.35 1.68
CA LYS A 113 14.76 8.86 2.87
C LYS A 113 15.57 7.58 2.63
N ASN A 114 15.21 6.82 1.59
CA ASN A 114 15.93 5.63 1.15
C ASN A 114 17.02 5.98 0.13
#